data_AF-A0A3M2H5U6-F1
#
_entry.id   AF-A0A3M2H5U6-F1
#
_cell.length_a   1.000
_cell.length_b   1.000
_cell.length_c   1.000
_cell.angle_alpha   90.00
_cell.angle_beta   90.00
_cell.angle_gamma   90.00
#
_symmetry.space_group_name_H-M   'P 1'
#
loop_
_entity.id
_entity.type
_entity.pdbx_description
1 polymer ?
#
loop_
_entity_poly.entity_id
_entity_poly.type
_entity_poly.pdbx_seq_one_letter_code
_entity_poly.pdbx_strand_id
1 'polypeptide(L)' 'LLQWFVDEQLEEERQFQTILDKLNLIGDDGVGLYMLDTELGKRAEPGEVAEEE' A
#
# COMPACT_ATOMS: atom_id res chain seq x y z
N LEU A 1 20.60 -0.07 14.51
CA LEU A 1 19.97 1.14 13.93
C LEU A 1 19.60 0.92 12.47
N LEU A 2 20.54 0.57 11.58
CA LEU A 2 20.25 0.39 10.14
C LEU A 2 19.34 -0.81 9.79
N GLN A 3 19.33 -1.87 10.59
CA GLN A 3 18.50 -3.05 10.31
C GLN A 3 17.01 -2.69 10.21
N TRP A 4 16.52 -1.80 11.08
CA TRP A 4 15.13 -1.35 11.04
C TRP A 4 14.81 -0.68 9.69
N PHE A 5 15.69 0.19 9.20
CA PHE A 5 15.49 0.83 7.90
C PHE A 5 15.47 -0.18 6.76
N VAL A 6 16.30 -1.23 6.82
CA VAL A 6 16.29 -2.30 5.80
C VAL A 6 14.99 -3.08 5.84
N ASP A 7 14.52 -3.43 7.03
CA ASP A 7 13.27 -4.18 7.20
C ASP A 7 12.06 -3.32 6.79
N GLU A 8 12.08 -2.01 7.08
CA GLU A 8 11.07 -1.04 6.67
C GLU A 8 11.02 -0.91 5.14
N GLN A 9 12.17 -0.69 4.49
CA GLN A 9 12.20 -0.59 3.03
C GLN A 9 11.73 -1.89 2.36
N LEU A 10 12.04 -3.06 2.94
CA LEU A 10 11.55 -4.33 2.42
C LEU A 10 10.02 -4.43 2.48
N GLU A 11 9.40 -3.94 3.55
CA GLU A 11 7.95 -3.92 3.68
C GLU A 11 7.30 -2.92 2.72
N GLU A 12 7.83 -1.71 2.65
CA GLU A 12 7.38 -0.68 1.70
C GLU A 12 7.43 -1.20 0.26
N GLU A 13 8.56 -1.78 -0.17
CA GLU A 13 8.73 -2.32 -1.52
C GLU A 13 7.71 -3.43 -1.84
N ARG A 14 7.44 -4.34 -0.90
CA ARG A 14 6.41 -5.38 -1.07
C ARG A 14 5.01 -4.77 -1.25
N GLN A 15 4.69 -3.75 -0.47
CA GLN A 15 3.40 -3.08 -0.55
C GLN A 15 3.22 -2.38 -1.90
N PHE A 16 4.23 -1.66 -2.38
CA PHE A 16 4.21 -1.02 -3.68
C PHE A 16 4.12 -2.02 -4.83
N GLN A 17 4.89 -3.11 -4.78
CA GLN A 17 4.85 -4.17 -5.80
C GLN A 17 3.44 -4.75 -5.94
N THR A 18 2.76 -4.99 -4.81
CA THR A 18 1.39 -5.49 -4.81
C THR A 18 0.42 -4.53 -5.50
N ILE A 19 0.58 -3.22 -5.31
CA ILE A 19 -0.25 -2.20 -5.99
C ILE A 19 0.03 -2.20 -7.50
N LEU A 20 1.30 -2.26 -7.90
CA LEU A 20 1.70 -2.32 -9.30
C LEU A 20 1.15 -3.57 -9.99
N ASP A 21 1.19 -4.73 -9.33
CA ASP A 21 0.62 -5.97 -9.85
C ASP A 21 -0.89 -5.86 -10.05
N LYS A 22 -1.62 -5.21 -9.12
CA LYS A 22 -3.05 -4.91 -9.28
C LYS A 22 -3.31 -3.99 -10.48
N LEU A 23 -2.51 -2.93 -10.64
CA LEU A 23 -2.63 -2.02 -11.79
C LEU A 23 -2.38 -2.74 -13.12
N ASN A 24 -1.35 -3.60 -13.19
CA ASN A 24 -1.07 -4.42 -14.36
C ASN A 24 -2.22 -5.38 -14.70
N LEU A 25 -2.88 -5.94 -13.68
CA LEU A 25 -4.04 -6.81 -13.86
C LEU A 25 -5.27 -6.05 -14.37
N ILE A 26 -5.50 -4.83 -13.87
CA ILE A 26 -6.64 -3.99 -14.26
C ILE A 26 -6.49 -3.46 -15.70
N GLY A 27 -5.28 -3.08 -16.09
CA GLY A 27 -5.03 -2.45 -17.39
C GLY A 27 -5.84 -1.15 -17.56
N ASP A 28 -6.61 -1.07 -18.65
CA ASP A 28 -7.40 0.11 -19.00
C ASP A 28 -8.87 0.07 -18.49
N ASP A 29 -9.22 -0.89 -17.63
CA ASP A 29 -10.58 -0.97 -17.06
C ASP A 29 -10.84 0.13 -16.02
N GLY A 30 -11.59 1.15 -16.42
CA GLY A 30 -11.95 2.29 -15.57
C GLY A 30 -12.75 1.91 -14.32
N VAL A 31 -13.55 0.84 -14.36
CA VAL A 31 -14.28 0.37 -13.16
C VAL A 31 -13.29 -0.25 -12.18
N GLY A 32 -12.38 -1.09 -12.67
CA GLY A 32 -11.30 -1.66 -11.87
C GLY A 32 -10.41 -0.59 -11.23
N LEU A 33 -10.05 0.46 -11.98
CA LEU A 33 -9.29 1.60 -11.44
C LEU A 33 -10.05 2.34 -10.33
N TYR A 34 -11.34 2.60 -10.52
CA TYR A 34 -12.17 3.25 -9.50
C TYR A 34 -12.30 2.41 -8.21
N MET A 35 -12.42 1.08 -8.35
CA MET A 35 -12.45 0.18 -7.20
C MET A 35 -11.11 0.16 -6.46
N LEU A 36 -9.99 0.11 -7.19
CA LEU A 36 -8.65 0.17 -6.59
C LEU A 36 -8.42 1.48 -5.84
N ASP A 37 -8.79 2.61 -6.43
CA ASP A 37 -8.73 3.94 -5.78
C ASP A 37 -9.53 3.97 -4.48
N THR A 38 -10.76 3.46 -4.50
CA THR A 38 -11.63 3.34 -3.32
C THR A 38 -11.02 2.44 -2.24
N GLU A 39 -10.35 1.34 -2.60
CA GLU A 39 -9.64 0.47 -1.65
C GLU A 39 -8.43 1.18 -1.03
N LEU A 40 -7.63 1.88 -1.85
CA LEU A 40 -6.45 2.60 -1.38
C LEU A 40 -6.82 3.76 -0.45
N GLY A 41 -7.90 4.50 -0.76
CA GLY A 41 -8.40 5.59 0.09
C GLY A 41 -8.95 5.17 1.45
N LYS A 42 -9.14 3.86 1.70
CA LYS A 42 -9.52 3.31 3.01
C LYS A 42 -8.33 2.90 3.87
N ARG A 43 -7.11 2.96 3.34
CA ARG A 43 -5.91 2.62 4.12
C ARG A 43 -5.72 3.69 5.20
N ALA A 44 -5.44 3.24 6.42
CA ALA A 44 -5.03 4.14 7.49
C ALA A 44 -3.67 4.76 7.15
N GLU A 45 -3.47 6.01 7.55
CA GLU A 45 -2.17 6.66 7.45
C GLU A 45 -1.15 5.85 8.26
N PRO A 46 0.01 5.48 7.67
CA PRO A 46 1.07 4.82 8.41
C PRO A 46 1.67 5.83 9.39
N GLY A 47 1.13 5.86 10.61
CA GLY A 47 1.46 6.85 11.63
C GLY A 47 0.38 7.03 12.70
N GLU A 48 -0.85 6.58 12.46
CA GLU A 48 -1.89 6.50 13.48
C GLU A 48 -1.67 5.24 14.34
N VAL A 49 -0.58 5.26 15.13
CA VAL A 49 -0.45 4.32 16.24
C VAL A 49 -1.56 4.71 17.20
N ALA A 50 -2.58 3.86 17.34
CA ALA A 50 -3.52 3.99 18.44
C ALA A 50 -2.68 3.99 19.72
N GLU A 51 -2.65 5.12 20.41
CA GLU A 51 -2.12 5.19 21.77
C GLU A 51 -3.03 4.27 22.61
N GLU A 52 -2.59 3.03 22.81
CA GLU A 52 -3.15 2.16 23.82
C GLU A 52 -2.71 2.73 25.18
N GLU A 53 -3.66 3.35 25.90
CA GLU A 53 -3.48 3.75 27.31
C GLU A 53 -3.27 2.56 28.25
#